data_AF-U5BWM2-F1
#
_entry.id   AF-U5BWM2-F1
#
_cell.length_a   1.000
_cell.length_b   1.000
_cell.length_c   1.000
_cell.angle_alpha   90.00
_cell.angle_beta   90.00
_cell.angle_gamma   90.00
#
_symmetry.space_group_name_H-M   'P 1'
#
loop_
_entity.id
_entity.type
_entity.pdbx_description
1 polymer ?
#
loop_
_entity_poly.entity_id
_entity_poly.type
_entity_poly.pdbx_seq_one_letter_code
_entity_poly.pdbx_strand_id
1 'polypeptide(L)'
;MLKTMKKSIVQLSFTLIASAFLLLQSCVEADGLATPNVASPVLVLLQGSTFPSTARVEVTSTVLELDKTNILDHTKGIDSIPVSNLVLRVFINATNEVGTVTTGSDGKASLSVSWADLGLTAARSGSQVRLEFAGMHKNLSFRKYHTVRVQ
;
A
#
# COMPACT_ATOMS: atom_id res chain seq x y z
N MET A 1 59.89 -8.84 40.15
CA MET A 1 59.27 -7.48 40.16
C MET A 1 58.71 -7.04 38.80
N LEU A 2 59.22 -7.54 37.66
CA LEU A 2 58.79 -7.10 36.31
C LEU A 2 57.42 -7.65 35.82
N LYS A 3 56.92 -8.74 36.41
CA LYS A 3 55.72 -9.47 35.94
C LYS A 3 54.39 -8.87 36.42
N THR A 4 54.40 -8.20 37.57
CA THR A 4 53.23 -7.54 38.18
C THR A 4 52.90 -6.20 37.54
N MET A 5 53.91 -5.44 37.09
CA MET A 5 53.72 -4.13 36.43
C MET A 5 53.02 -4.26 35.06
N LYS A 6 53.33 -5.32 34.30
CA LYS A 6 52.73 -5.61 32.99
C LYS A 6 51.23 -5.92 33.07
N LYS A 7 50.80 -6.59 34.14
CA LYS A 7 49.39 -6.97 34.36
C LYS A 7 48.52 -5.75 34.70
N SER A 8 49.06 -4.82 35.49
CA SER A 8 48.39 -3.57 35.86
C SER A 8 48.24 -2.61 34.68
N ILE A 9 49.24 -2.53 33.80
CA ILE A 9 49.18 -1.72 32.56
C ILE A 9 48.15 -2.29 31.58
N VAL A 10 48.12 -3.62 31.39
CA VAL A 10 47.14 -4.28 30.51
C VAL A 10 45.71 -4.11 31.01
N GLN A 11 45.47 -4.17 32.34
CA GLN A 11 44.14 -3.91 32.91
C GLN A 11 43.72 -2.44 32.78
N LEU A 12 44.63 -1.49 32.99
CA LEU A 12 44.34 -0.05 32.83
C LEU A 12 43.99 0.29 31.37
N SER A 13 44.71 -0.29 30.40
CA SER A 13 44.42 -0.12 28.96
C SER A 13 43.08 -0.72 28.57
N PHE A 14 42.69 -1.86 29.15
CA PHE A 14 41.41 -2.51 28.84
C PHE A 14 40.20 -1.71 29.36
N THR A 15 40.38 -0.99 30.49
CA THR A 15 39.30 -0.20 31.10
C THR A 15 39.11 1.14 30.37
N LEU A 16 40.20 1.73 29.85
CA LEU A 16 40.14 2.95 29.05
C LEU A 16 39.48 2.73 27.68
N ILE A 17 39.75 1.57 27.06
CA ILE A 17 39.15 1.17 25.77
C ILE A 17 37.66 0.83 25.94
N ALA A 18 37.28 0.20 27.05
CA ALA A 18 35.87 -0.09 27.36
C ALA A 18 35.04 1.18 27.63
N SER A 19 35.64 2.21 28.25
CA SER A 19 34.98 3.51 28.47
C SER A 19 34.80 4.31 27.18
N ALA A 20 35.71 4.18 26.21
CA ALA A 20 35.62 4.85 24.92
C ALA A 20 34.53 4.23 24.01
N PHE A 21 34.22 2.95 24.20
CA PHE A 21 33.19 2.24 23.41
C PHE A 21 31.75 2.67 23.77
N LEU A 22 31.54 3.22 24.98
CA LEU A 22 30.23 3.70 25.43
C LEU A 22 29.86 5.09 24.87
N LEU A 23 30.83 5.85 24.35
CA LEU A 23 30.61 7.19 23.80
C LEU A 23 30.32 7.19 22.28
N LEU A 24 30.37 6.02 21.63
CA LEU A 24 30.05 5.85 20.20
C LEU A 24 28.60 5.44 19.95
N GLN A 25 27.77 5.36 20.99
CA GLN A 25 26.32 5.28 20.83
C GLN A 25 25.80 6.67 20.44
N SER A 26 26.10 7.13 19.22
CA SER A 26 25.38 8.26 18.64
C SER A 26 23.91 7.84 18.59
N CYS A 27 23.08 8.43 19.45
CA CYS A 27 21.65 8.43 19.27
C CYS A 27 21.38 8.99 17.87
N VAL A 28 21.14 8.10 16.91
CA VAL A 28 20.51 8.48 15.66
C VAL A 28 19.13 8.95 16.08
N GLU A 29 18.90 10.26 16.04
CA GLU A 29 17.56 10.81 16.20
C GLU A 29 16.65 10.07 15.22
N ALA A 30 15.56 9.52 15.75
CA ALA A 30 14.59 8.76 14.98
C ALA A 30 13.74 9.70 14.12
N ASP A 31 14.37 10.44 13.23
CA ASP A 31 13.73 11.44 12.37
C ASP A 31 13.05 10.80 11.13
N GLY A 32 12.87 9.48 11.15
CA GLY A 32 12.61 8.68 9.94
C GLY A 32 11.33 7.83 9.95
N LEU A 33 10.40 8.00 10.89
CA LEU A 33 9.13 7.25 10.88
C LEU A 33 7.99 7.95 10.14
N ALA A 34 8.19 9.19 9.69
CA ALA A 34 7.27 9.85 8.79
C ALA A 34 7.45 9.29 7.37
N THR A 35 6.75 8.21 7.04
CA THR A 35 6.61 7.83 5.63
C THR A 35 5.94 9.00 4.89
N PRO A 36 6.50 9.49 3.77
CA PRO A 36 5.88 10.57 3.01
C PRO A 36 4.48 10.14 2.58
N ASN A 37 3.47 10.76 3.19
CA ASN A 37 2.06 10.49 2.92
C ASN A 37 1.63 11.31 1.70
N VAL A 38 1.90 10.80 0.50
CA VAL A 38 1.34 11.41 -0.71
C VAL A 38 -0.16 11.09 -0.74
N ALA A 39 -0.99 12.12 -0.68
CA ALA A 39 -2.44 11.96 -0.78
C ALA A 39 -2.82 11.34 -2.13
N SER A 40 -3.79 10.42 -2.12
CA SER A 40 -4.32 9.85 -3.37
C SER A 40 -4.92 10.97 -4.23
N PRO A 41 -4.57 11.05 -5.54
CA PRO A 41 -5.09 12.07 -6.45
C PRO A 41 -6.58 11.88 -6.77
N VAL A 42 -7.13 10.70 -6.50
CA VAL A 42 -8.53 10.33 -6.75
C VAL A 42 -9.10 9.51 -5.60
N LEU A 43 -10.41 9.56 -5.42
CA LEU A 43 -11.18 8.61 -4.63
C LEU A 43 -11.52 7.39 -5.50
N VAL A 44 -11.16 6.20 -5.02
CA VAL A 44 -11.49 4.93 -5.69
C VAL A 44 -12.40 4.12 -4.77
N LEU A 45 -13.61 3.83 -5.26
CA LEU A 45 -14.59 2.97 -4.61
C LEU A 45 -14.64 1.63 -5.35
N LEU A 46 -14.61 0.53 -4.61
CA LEU A 46 -14.55 -0.82 -5.16
C LEU A 46 -15.71 -1.64 -4.57
N GLN A 47 -16.52 -2.23 -5.45
CA GLN A 47 -17.74 -2.96 -5.11
C GLN A 47 -17.66 -4.40 -5.61
N GLY A 48 -18.24 -5.34 -4.86
CA GLY A 48 -18.15 -6.78 -5.12
C GLY A 48 -17.00 -7.41 -4.34
N SER A 49 -17.31 -8.11 -3.24
CA SER A 49 -16.32 -8.62 -2.29
C SER A 49 -16.45 -10.10 -1.95
N THR A 50 -17.57 -10.72 -2.31
CA THR A 50 -17.86 -12.12 -2.01
C THR A 50 -18.52 -12.75 -3.22
N PHE A 51 -18.01 -13.89 -3.68
CA PHE A 51 -18.54 -14.61 -4.83
C PHE A 51 -18.54 -16.12 -4.58
N PRO A 52 -19.47 -16.89 -5.15
CA PRO A 52 -19.41 -18.34 -5.16
C PRO A 52 -18.12 -18.87 -5.80
N SER A 53 -17.66 -20.05 -5.39
CA SER A 53 -16.48 -20.72 -5.97
C SER A 53 -16.63 -21.04 -7.47
N THR A 54 -17.87 -21.16 -7.95
CA THR A 54 -18.22 -21.46 -9.34
C THR A 54 -18.45 -20.21 -10.20
N ALA A 55 -18.53 -19.03 -9.58
CA ALA A 55 -18.77 -17.78 -10.28
C ALA A 55 -17.46 -17.06 -10.61
N ARG A 56 -17.52 -16.11 -11.54
CA ARG A 56 -16.44 -15.14 -11.78
C ARG A 56 -16.41 -14.10 -10.66
N VAL A 57 -15.23 -13.53 -10.46
CA VAL A 57 -15.02 -12.38 -9.58
C VAL A 57 -15.31 -11.11 -10.38
N GLU A 58 -16.36 -10.41 -9.98
CA GLU A 58 -16.85 -9.19 -10.64
C GLU A 58 -16.67 -7.98 -9.71
N VAL A 59 -15.70 -7.12 -10.00
CA VAL A 59 -15.43 -5.93 -9.19
C VAL A 59 -15.69 -4.68 -10.00
N THR A 60 -16.64 -3.87 -9.53
CA THR A 60 -16.91 -2.55 -10.11
C THR A 60 -16.07 -1.51 -9.39
N SER A 61 -15.28 -0.77 -10.15
CA SER A 61 -14.57 0.42 -9.69
C SER A 61 -15.34 1.68 -10.06
N THR A 62 -15.36 2.67 -9.15
CA THR A 62 -15.80 4.03 -9.41
C THR A 62 -14.68 4.97 -9.01
N VAL A 63 -14.23 5.81 -9.93
CA VAL A 63 -13.12 6.75 -9.72
C VAL A 63 -13.62 8.18 -9.83
N LEU A 64 -13.37 8.95 -8.77
CA LEU A 64 -13.84 10.31 -8.61
C LEU A 64 -12.66 11.23 -8.26
N GLU A 65 -12.60 12.38 -8.90
CA GLU A 65 -11.83 13.51 -8.40
C GLU A 65 -12.69 14.28 -7.40
N LEU A 66 -12.09 14.70 -6.29
CA LEU A 66 -12.79 15.45 -5.24
C LEU A 66 -12.38 16.92 -5.35
N ASP A 67 -13.31 17.77 -5.75
CA ASP A 67 -13.12 19.22 -5.72
C ASP A 67 -13.46 19.74 -4.33
N LYS A 68 -12.44 20.32 -3.68
CA LYS A 68 -12.49 20.83 -2.31
C LYS A 68 -12.66 22.35 -2.25
N THR A 69 -12.88 23.03 -3.38
CA THR A 69 -12.98 24.50 -3.45
C THR A 69 -14.00 25.07 -2.44
N ASN A 70 -15.08 24.33 -2.16
CA ASN A 70 -16.16 24.75 -1.26
C ASN A 70 -16.23 23.92 0.05
N ILE A 71 -15.14 23.26 0.47
CA ILE A 71 -15.18 22.33 1.62
C ILE A 71 -15.64 22.97 2.94
N LEU A 72 -15.50 24.29 3.09
CA LEU A 72 -15.95 25.04 4.28
C LEU A 72 -17.36 25.65 4.12
N ASP A 73 -17.93 25.62 2.91
CA ASP A 73 -19.30 26.05 2.67
C ASP A 73 -20.24 24.88 2.96
N HIS A 74 -20.90 24.94 4.12
CA HIS A 74 -21.83 23.90 4.58
C HIS A 74 -23.04 23.67 3.65
N THR A 75 -23.31 24.57 2.70
CA THR A 75 -24.39 24.42 1.72
C THR A 75 -23.95 23.72 0.43
N LYS A 76 -22.63 23.68 0.14
CA LYS A 76 -22.06 23.07 -1.07
C LYS A 76 -21.21 21.84 -0.78
N GLY A 77 -20.22 21.96 0.10
CA GLY A 77 -19.32 20.86 0.49
C GLY A 77 -18.29 20.48 -0.59
N ILE A 78 -18.03 19.18 -0.72
CA ILE A 78 -17.07 18.60 -1.68
C ILE A 78 -17.84 18.08 -2.89
N ASP A 79 -17.45 18.51 -4.07
CA ASP A 79 -18.00 17.98 -5.32
C ASP A 79 -17.22 16.74 -5.76
N SER A 80 -17.94 15.73 -6.26
CA SER A 80 -17.37 14.49 -6.79
C SER A 80 -17.49 14.46 -8.31
N ILE A 81 -16.36 14.50 -9.00
CA ILE A 81 -16.29 14.57 -10.46
C ILE A 81 -15.81 13.22 -11.01
N PRO A 82 -16.59 12.52 -11.84
CA PRO A 82 -16.16 11.27 -12.44
C PRO A 82 -14.89 11.43 -13.29
N VAL A 83 -13.93 10.52 -13.09
CA VAL A 83 -12.69 10.49 -13.90
C VAL A 83 -12.87 9.49 -15.02
N SER A 84 -13.06 9.98 -16.24
CA SER A 84 -13.23 9.16 -17.44
C SER A 84 -11.90 8.83 -18.13
N ASN A 85 -11.90 7.76 -18.93
CA ASN A 85 -10.75 7.28 -19.70
C ASN A 85 -9.49 7.00 -18.86
N LEU A 86 -9.66 6.71 -17.57
CA LEU A 86 -8.58 6.36 -16.68
C LEU A 86 -8.31 4.85 -16.77
N VAL A 87 -7.08 4.49 -17.11
CA VAL A 87 -6.63 3.11 -17.14
C VAL A 87 -6.32 2.64 -15.72
N LEU A 88 -6.97 1.57 -15.29
CA LEU A 88 -6.71 0.87 -14.04
C LEU A 88 -6.14 -0.51 -14.35
N ARG A 89 -4.93 -0.76 -13.88
CA ARG A 89 -4.28 -2.08 -13.93
C ARG A 89 -4.53 -2.79 -12.60
N VAL A 90 -5.02 -4.02 -12.65
CA VAL A 90 -5.35 -4.81 -11.47
C VAL A 90 -4.29 -5.87 -11.24
N PHE A 91 -3.74 -5.89 -10.03
CA PHE A 91 -2.69 -6.83 -9.64
C PHE A 91 -3.12 -7.74 -8.49
N ILE A 92 -2.42 -8.86 -8.38
CA ILE A 92 -2.28 -9.64 -7.16
C ILE A 92 -0.79 -9.69 -6.78
N ASN A 93 -0.49 -9.84 -5.48
CA ASN A 93 0.87 -9.96 -4.97
C ASN A 93 1.81 -8.82 -5.44
N ALA A 94 1.30 -7.60 -5.55
CA ALA A 94 1.96 -6.39 -6.10
C ALA A 94 2.41 -6.43 -7.57
N THR A 95 2.87 -7.56 -8.11
CA THR A 95 3.54 -7.65 -9.41
C THR A 95 2.75 -8.36 -10.50
N ASN A 96 1.82 -9.24 -10.13
CA ASN A 96 1.14 -10.10 -11.09
C ASN A 96 -0.13 -9.41 -11.59
N GLU A 97 -0.10 -8.86 -12.80
CA GLU A 97 -1.28 -8.26 -13.41
C GLU A 97 -2.29 -9.33 -13.79
N VAL A 98 -3.54 -9.14 -13.37
CA VAL A 98 -4.67 -10.06 -13.64
C VAL A 98 -5.74 -9.42 -14.53
N GLY A 99 -5.59 -8.14 -14.87
CA GLY A 99 -6.47 -7.46 -15.80
C GLY A 99 -6.19 -5.97 -15.90
N THR A 100 -6.73 -5.37 -16.96
CA THR A 100 -6.74 -3.93 -17.18
C THR A 100 -8.16 -3.51 -17.54
N VAL A 101 -8.65 -2.46 -16.90
CA VAL A 101 -9.99 -1.87 -17.14
C VAL A 101 -9.84 -0.37 -17.33
N THR A 102 -10.74 0.25 -18.10
CA THR A 102 -10.73 1.70 -18.36
C THR A 102 -12.06 2.30 -17.93
N THR A 103 -12.02 3.45 -17.24
CA THR A 103 -13.24 4.11 -16.78
C THR A 103 -14.03 4.74 -17.91
N GLY A 104 -15.36 4.58 -17.87
CA GLY A 104 -16.30 5.25 -18.76
C GLY A 104 -16.54 6.71 -18.40
N SER A 105 -17.51 7.35 -19.07
CA SER A 105 -17.91 8.74 -18.81
C SER A 105 -18.48 8.96 -17.40
N ASP A 106 -19.00 7.92 -16.77
CA ASP A 106 -19.48 7.91 -15.39
C ASP A 106 -18.40 7.59 -14.36
N GLY A 107 -17.14 7.49 -14.80
CA GLY A 107 -15.99 7.18 -13.95
C GLY A 107 -15.94 5.72 -13.49
N LYS A 108 -16.73 4.82 -14.09
CA LYS A 108 -16.78 3.41 -13.68
C LYS A 108 -16.06 2.48 -14.64
N ALA A 109 -15.51 1.40 -14.09
CA ALA A 109 -14.95 0.29 -14.87
C ALA A 109 -15.19 -1.04 -14.14
N SER A 110 -15.47 -2.11 -14.87
CA SER A 110 -15.75 -3.42 -14.29
C SER A 110 -14.67 -4.44 -14.64
N LEU A 111 -14.11 -5.08 -13.62
CA LEU A 111 -13.21 -6.23 -13.76
C LEU A 111 -14.04 -7.52 -13.66
N SER A 112 -13.85 -8.41 -14.63
CA SER A 112 -14.41 -9.77 -14.64
C SER A 112 -13.29 -10.80 -14.80
N VAL A 113 -12.99 -11.56 -13.77
CA VAL A 113 -11.84 -12.49 -13.75
C VAL A 113 -12.21 -13.82 -13.09
N SER A 114 -11.59 -14.93 -13.52
CA SER A 114 -11.85 -16.23 -12.88
C SER A 114 -11.03 -16.38 -11.59
N TRP A 115 -11.47 -17.25 -10.67
CA TRP A 115 -10.67 -17.60 -9.50
C TRP A 115 -9.30 -18.21 -9.86
N ALA A 116 -9.23 -18.97 -10.95
CA ALA A 116 -7.99 -19.58 -11.42
C ALA A 116 -6.97 -18.51 -11.87
N ASP A 117 -7.42 -17.47 -12.58
CA ASP A 117 -6.56 -16.35 -13.00
C ASP A 117 -6.04 -15.54 -11.79
N LEU A 118 -6.77 -15.58 -10.67
CA LEU A 118 -6.35 -15.01 -9.39
C LEU A 118 -5.43 -15.92 -8.57
N GLY A 119 -5.03 -17.08 -9.12
CA GLY A 119 -4.17 -18.06 -8.46
C GLY A 119 -4.90 -19.07 -7.57
N LEU A 120 -6.23 -19.10 -7.58
CA LEU A 120 -7.05 -20.07 -6.87
C LEU A 120 -7.65 -21.11 -7.83
N THR A 121 -6.83 -22.10 -8.21
CA THR A 121 -7.25 -23.20 -9.11
C THR A 121 -8.34 -24.11 -8.52
N ALA A 122 -8.44 -24.17 -7.19
CA ALA A 122 -9.52 -24.82 -6.46
C ALA A 122 -10.08 -23.87 -5.40
N ALA A 123 -10.98 -22.97 -5.81
CA ALA A 123 -11.65 -22.03 -4.91
C ALA A 123 -12.51 -22.75 -3.87
N ARG A 124 -12.17 -22.58 -2.59
CA ARG A 124 -12.91 -23.14 -1.45
C ARG A 124 -13.46 -22.01 -0.58
N SER A 125 -14.63 -22.21 0.03
CA SER A 125 -15.21 -21.25 0.98
C SER A 125 -14.17 -20.78 2.00
N GLY A 126 -14.12 -19.46 2.22
CA GLY A 126 -13.13 -18.82 3.08
C GLY A 126 -11.80 -18.45 2.40
N SER A 127 -11.53 -18.92 1.18
CA SER A 127 -10.38 -18.45 0.39
C SER A 127 -10.55 -16.96 0.07
N GLN A 128 -9.45 -16.21 0.05
CA GLN A 128 -9.48 -14.78 -0.26
C GLN A 128 -8.28 -14.36 -1.10
N VAL A 129 -8.49 -13.35 -1.94
CA VAL A 129 -7.45 -12.72 -2.75
C VAL A 129 -7.52 -11.22 -2.54
N ARG A 130 -6.36 -10.58 -2.32
CA ARG A 130 -6.26 -9.12 -2.30
C ARG A 130 -5.92 -8.64 -3.71
N LEU A 131 -6.87 -7.95 -4.31
CA LEU A 131 -6.70 -7.21 -5.56
C LEU A 131 -6.11 -5.84 -5.27
N GLU A 132 -5.31 -5.34 -6.22
CA GLU A 132 -4.68 -4.04 -6.15
C GLU A 132 -4.97 -3.27 -7.44
N PHE A 133 -5.86 -2.29 -7.37
CA PHE A 133 -6.21 -1.42 -8.50
C PHE A 133 -5.23 -0.26 -8.52
N ALA A 134 -4.37 -0.20 -9.53
CA ALA A 134 -3.37 0.83 -9.68
C ALA A 134 -3.61 1.66 -10.94
N GLY A 135 -3.33 2.96 -10.84
CA GLY A 135 -3.47 3.90 -11.93
C GLY A 135 -2.63 5.14 -11.70
N MET A 136 -2.70 6.07 -12.65
CA MET A 136 -2.02 7.36 -12.57
C MET A 136 -2.99 8.45 -13.00
N HIS A 137 -3.15 9.48 -12.17
CA HIS A 137 -3.98 10.64 -12.47
C HIS A 137 -3.20 11.91 -12.17
N LYS A 138 -3.16 12.86 -13.10
CA LYS A 138 -2.38 14.11 -12.98
C LYS A 138 -0.92 13.87 -12.56
N ASN A 139 -0.27 12.87 -13.16
CA ASN A 139 1.11 12.45 -12.89
C ASN A 139 1.38 11.95 -11.45
N LEU A 140 0.33 11.61 -10.71
CA LEU A 140 0.42 10.98 -9.40
C LEU A 140 -0.09 9.53 -9.51
N SER A 141 0.78 8.58 -9.19
CA SER A 141 0.44 7.18 -9.13
C SER A 141 -0.35 6.87 -7.86
N PHE A 142 -1.33 5.98 -7.97
CA PHE A 142 -2.10 5.51 -6.82
C PHE A 142 -2.31 4.00 -6.90
N ARG A 143 -2.63 3.41 -5.74
CA ARG A 143 -2.98 2.00 -5.61
C ARG A 143 -4.04 1.83 -4.53
N LYS A 144 -5.13 1.16 -4.87
CA LYS A 144 -6.23 0.84 -3.94
C LYS A 144 -6.36 -0.66 -3.78
N TYR A 145 -6.38 -1.11 -2.52
CA TYR A 145 -6.56 -2.52 -2.19
C TYR A 145 -8.03 -2.88 -2.04
N HIS A 146 -8.38 -4.09 -2.47
CA HIS A 146 -9.71 -4.67 -2.29
C HIS A 146 -9.62 -6.18 -2.12
N THR A 147 -10.29 -6.70 -1.10
CA THR A 147 -10.27 -8.15 -0.84
C THR A 147 -11.54 -8.78 -1.37
N VAL A 148 -11.39 -9.78 -2.22
CA VAL A 148 -12.49 -10.65 -2.68
C VAL A 148 -12.38 -12.01 -2.02
N ARG A 149 -13.52 -12.60 -1.68
CA ARG A 149 -13.61 -13.86 -0.91
C ARG A 149 -14.54 -14.86 -1.59
N VAL A 150 -14.21 -16.13 -1.43
CA VAL A 150 -15.08 -17.24 -1.82
C VAL A 150 -16.11 -17.44 -0.71
N GLN A 151 -17.39 -17.42 -1.07
CA GLN A 151 -18.51 -17.72 -0.17
C GLN A 151 -18.51 -19.19 0.26
#